data_AF-A0A0X8CMC3-F1
#
_entry.id   AF-A0A0X8CMC3-F1
#
_cell.length_a   1.000
_cell.length_b   1.000
_cell.length_c   1.000
_cell.angle_alpha   90.00
_cell.angle_beta   90.00
_cell.angle_gamma   90.00
#
_symmetry.space_group_name_H-M   'P 1'
#
loop_
_entity.id
_entity.type
_entity.pdbx_description
1 polymer ?
#
loop_
_entity_poly.entity_id
_entity_poly.type
_entity_poly.pdbx_seq_one_letter_code
_entity_poly.pdbx_strand_id
1 'polypeptide(L)'
;MAKKAEIGKCVHCLKDGVELTSDHMFPKSWYPETTAENLEKWQFPCCRVCNQRYSKIEDDLLNRLALVLDAKHPASQGLVDAALRAIDPNAGRDEKDAAARAARRRKILADTFKGEKMPDDQVMHGLGERWGRDKAEQMAIQIPRAGLDAMTEKIVRGLVYREDGRFIEGSYKIATYLDGPGAEIARQIIQKAGKAYKREPGLEIIRAVVDGDQHTAIYEITFWQQFKTYATVRSGRHDYPEGYLPLDRNEPVKAGDLWCHQGEVHRQWLPAKLFGKQLSNNDYCRKAV
;
A
#
# COMPACT_ATOMS: atom_id res chain seq x y z
N MET A 1 15.99 16.35 30.19
CA MET A 1 15.71 15.04 30.85
C MET A 1 15.17 14.10 29.79
N ALA A 2 15.76 12.91 29.61
CA ALA A 2 15.25 11.92 28.67
C ALA A 2 13.87 11.45 29.16
N LYS A 3 12.82 11.63 28.34
CA LYS A 3 11.50 11.06 28.66
C LYS A 3 11.68 9.54 28.79
N LYS A 4 11.18 8.98 29.90
CA LYS A 4 11.14 7.54 30.13
C LYS A 4 10.38 6.88 28.96
N ALA A 5 10.92 5.80 28.41
CA ALA A 5 10.25 5.06 27.35
C ALA A 5 8.88 4.59 27.84
N GLU A 6 7.85 4.82 27.02
CA GLU A 6 6.50 4.36 27.31
C GLU A 6 6.42 2.85 27.14
N ILE A 7 5.79 2.16 28.08
CA ILE A 7 5.55 0.71 27.99
C ILE A 7 4.11 0.51 27.52
N GLY A 8 3.89 -0.33 26.51
CA GLY A 8 2.54 -0.65 26.05
C GLY A 8 2.52 -1.68 24.92
N LYS A 9 1.50 -1.60 24.07
CA LYS A 9 1.25 -2.55 22.97
C LYS A 9 1.78 -2.03 21.65
N CYS A 10 2.55 -2.84 20.93
CA CYS A 10 3.07 -2.48 19.60
C CYS A 10 2.00 -2.60 18.51
N VAL A 11 1.80 -1.54 17.71
CA VAL A 11 0.83 -1.53 16.58
C VAL A 11 1.07 -2.62 15.53
N HIS A 12 2.32 -3.04 15.35
CA HIS A 12 2.69 -4.01 14.33
C HIS A 12 2.64 -5.46 14.80
N CYS A 13 3.35 -5.78 15.89
CA CYS A 13 3.47 -7.16 16.35
C CYS A 13 2.50 -7.53 17.48
N LEU A 14 1.68 -6.57 17.94
CA LEU A 14 0.66 -6.76 18.97
C LEU A 14 1.19 -7.23 20.34
N LYS A 15 2.52 -7.28 20.53
CA LYS A 15 3.13 -7.61 21.82
C LYS A 15 2.87 -6.49 22.81
N ASP A 16 2.34 -6.85 23.97
CA ASP A 16 2.17 -6.00 25.15
C ASP A 16 3.44 -5.93 25.99
N GLY A 17 3.52 -4.92 26.87
CA GLY A 17 4.61 -4.79 27.85
C GLY A 17 5.97 -4.46 27.23
N VAL A 18 6.00 -3.90 26.02
CA VAL A 18 7.24 -3.56 25.32
C VAL A 18 7.53 -2.06 25.40
N GLU A 19 8.81 -1.69 25.37
CA GLU A 19 9.23 -0.30 25.18
C GLU A 19 8.80 0.19 23.80
N LEU A 20 8.02 1.27 23.79
CA LEU A 20 7.50 1.90 22.61
C LEU A 20 8.41 3.03 22.14
N THR A 21 8.49 3.11 20.82
CA THR A 21 9.08 4.20 20.06
C THR A 21 7.96 4.88 19.27
N SER A 22 8.17 6.13 18.86
CA SER A 22 7.25 6.84 17.96
C SER A 22 7.73 6.66 16.52
N ASP A 23 7.06 5.80 15.76
CA ASP A 23 7.40 5.55 14.35
C ASP A 23 6.50 6.40 13.45
N HIS A 24 7.05 6.90 12.36
CA HIS A 24 6.29 7.68 11.39
C HIS A 24 5.51 6.74 10.47
N MET A 25 4.20 6.97 10.31
CA MET A 25 3.38 6.18 9.40
C MET A 25 3.85 6.32 7.95
N PHE A 26 4.19 7.55 7.56
CA PHE A 26 4.87 7.86 6.32
C PHE A 26 6.25 8.44 6.66
N PRO A 27 7.35 7.85 6.18
CA PRO A 27 8.68 8.22 6.66
C PRO A 27 8.96 9.69 6.39
N LYS A 28 9.67 10.35 7.31
CA LYS A 28 9.98 11.78 7.17
C LYS A 28 10.74 12.08 5.87
N SER A 29 11.63 11.20 5.44
CA SER A 29 12.41 11.32 4.21
C SER A 29 11.62 11.11 2.93
N TRP A 30 10.36 10.65 3.02
CA TRP A 30 9.49 10.44 1.88
C TRP A 30 8.66 11.69 1.55
N TYR A 31 8.65 12.70 2.40
CA TYR A 31 7.94 13.95 2.12
C TYR A 31 8.73 14.78 1.11
N PRO A 32 8.10 15.23 0.00
CA PRO A 32 8.72 16.13 -0.96
C PRO A 32 9.11 17.46 -0.33
N GLU A 33 10.05 18.17 -0.95
CA GLU A 33 10.49 19.50 -0.49
C GLU A 33 9.36 20.54 -0.52
N THR A 34 8.33 20.33 -1.34
CA THR A 34 7.13 21.17 -1.39
C THR A 34 6.18 20.98 -0.19
N THR A 35 6.46 20.00 0.69
CA THR A 35 5.64 19.76 1.88
C THR A 35 5.78 20.91 2.86
N ALA A 36 4.65 21.48 3.30
CA ALA A 36 4.65 22.56 4.29
C ALA A 36 5.40 22.15 5.58
N GLU A 37 6.28 23.02 6.08
CA GLU A 37 7.15 22.72 7.21
C GLU A 37 6.38 22.38 8.50
N ASN A 38 5.22 23.02 8.68
CA ASN A 38 4.33 22.84 9.82
C ASN A 38 3.39 21.63 9.69
N LEU A 39 3.49 20.84 8.62
CA LEU A 39 2.67 19.65 8.44
C LEU A 39 3.00 18.62 9.53
N GLU A 40 1.99 18.30 10.35
CA GLU A 40 2.05 17.23 11.32
C GLU A 40 2.28 15.90 10.61
N LYS A 41 3.44 15.29 10.87
CA LYS A 41 3.78 13.97 10.31
C LYS A 41 3.21 12.91 11.23
N TRP A 42 2.34 12.06 10.69
CA TRP A 42 1.66 11.04 11.47
C TRP A 42 2.61 10.02 12.08
N GLN A 43 2.39 9.74 13.36
CA GLN A 43 3.15 8.79 14.14
C GLN A 43 2.23 7.87 14.93
N PHE A 44 2.76 6.71 15.33
CA PHE A 44 2.08 5.75 16.19
C PHE A 44 3.12 4.96 17.02
N PRO A 45 2.70 4.33 18.13
CA PRO A 45 3.61 3.58 18.98
C PRO A 45 3.94 2.21 18.37
N CYS A 46 5.23 1.89 18.31
CA CYS A 46 5.67 0.54 18.00
C CYS A 46 6.95 0.18 18.75
N CYS A 47 7.19 -1.12 18.93
CA CYS A 47 8.42 -1.58 19.55
C CYS A 47 9.64 -1.32 18.66
N ARG A 48 10.81 -1.18 19.29
CA ARG A 48 12.09 -0.91 18.60
C ARG A 48 12.40 -1.92 17.48
N VAL A 49 12.07 -3.20 17.67
CA VAL A 49 12.33 -4.26 16.68
C VAL A 49 11.50 -4.04 15.41
N CYS A 50 10.21 -3.72 15.55
CA CYS A 50 9.35 -3.42 14.41
C CYS A 50 9.79 -2.14 13.71
N ASN A 51 10.09 -1.08 14.47
CA ASN A 51 10.57 0.18 13.92
C ASN A 51 11.82 -0.03 13.04
N GLN A 52 12.85 -0.71 13.58
CA GLN A 52 14.08 -1.01 12.84
C GLN A 52 13.86 -1.87 11.59
N ARG A 53 12.92 -2.81 11.65
CA ARG A 53 12.54 -3.62 10.47
C ARG A 53 11.96 -2.71 9.39
N TYR A 54 11.02 -1.82 9.75
CA TYR A 54 10.42 -0.90 8.79
C TYR A 54 11.41 0.12 8.25
N SER A 55 12.32 0.65 9.07
CA SER A 55 13.36 1.57 8.57
C SER A 55 14.20 0.97 7.44
N LYS A 56 14.49 -0.34 7.49
CA LYS A 56 15.23 -1.04 6.41
C LYS A 56 14.39 -1.19 5.14
N ILE A 57 13.10 -1.50 5.29
CA ILE A 57 12.16 -1.62 4.16
C ILE A 57 11.98 -0.26 3.50
N GLU A 58 11.83 0.80 4.29
CA GLU A 58 11.63 2.17 3.82
C GLU A 58 12.83 2.72 3.08
N ASP A 59 14.05 2.48 3.59
CA ASP A 59 15.28 2.87 2.91
C ASP A 59 15.38 2.18 1.54
N ASP A 60 15.17 0.86 1.47
CA ASP A 60 15.26 0.14 0.20
C ASP A 60 14.18 0.59 -0.80
N LEU A 61 12.94 0.75 -0.35
CA LEU A 61 11.83 1.18 -1.20
C LEU A 61 12.03 2.59 -1.74
N LEU A 62 12.37 3.58 -0.91
CA LEU A 62 12.52 4.96 -1.37
C LEU A 62 13.60 5.06 -2.43
N ASN A 63 14.74 4.42 -2.20
CA ASN A 63 15.88 4.46 -3.13
C ASN A 63 15.56 3.86 -4.51
N ARG A 64 14.49 3.05 -4.63
CA ARG A 64 14.02 2.51 -5.90
C ARG A 64 12.84 3.29 -6.47
N LEU A 65 11.81 3.52 -5.65
CA LEU A 65 10.59 4.22 -6.05
C LEU A 65 10.90 5.64 -6.52
N ALA A 66 11.74 6.38 -5.80
CA ALA A 66 12.08 7.74 -6.18
C ALA A 66 12.73 7.84 -7.57
N LEU A 67 13.50 6.83 -7.99
CA LEU A 67 14.13 6.79 -9.32
C LEU A 67 13.13 6.59 -10.47
N VAL A 68 11.92 6.12 -10.16
CA VAL A 68 10.83 5.93 -11.14
C VAL A 68 9.72 6.97 -11.01
N LEU A 69 9.88 7.99 -10.16
CA LEU A 69 8.97 9.14 -10.09
C LEU A 69 9.26 10.13 -11.21
N ASP A 70 8.27 10.93 -11.57
CA ASP A 70 8.45 12.09 -12.42
C ASP A 70 9.15 13.20 -11.62
N ALA A 71 10.42 13.45 -11.90
CA ALA A 71 11.20 14.49 -11.23
C ALA A 71 10.62 15.91 -11.42
N LYS A 72 9.78 16.12 -12.45
CA LYS A 72 9.14 17.41 -12.70
C LYS A 72 7.83 17.58 -11.95
N HIS A 73 7.27 16.51 -11.39
CA HIS A 73 6.02 16.58 -10.65
C HIS A 73 6.23 17.19 -9.25
N PRO A 74 5.45 18.19 -8.82
CA PRO A 74 5.64 18.86 -7.51
C PRO A 74 5.58 17.90 -6.31
N ALA A 75 4.78 16.83 -6.43
CA ALA A 75 4.65 15.79 -5.41
C ALA A 75 5.85 14.85 -5.28
N SER A 76 6.91 15.02 -6.08
CA SER A 76 8.16 14.24 -6.00
C SER A 76 9.41 15.12 -5.94
N GLN A 77 9.24 16.43 -5.79
CA GLN A 77 10.35 17.38 -5.76
C GLN A 77 11.35 17.04 -4.63
N GLY A 78 12.63 16.98 -5.01
CA GLY A 78 13.76 16.63 -4.13
C GLY A 78 13.93 15.13 -3.86
N LEU A 79 12.93 14.28 -4.10
CA LEU A 79 13.03 12.84 -3.83
C LEU A 79 13.98 12.14 -4.79
N VAL A 80 13.88 12.46 -6.08
CA VAL A 80 14.75 11.87 -7.13
C VAL A 80 16.20 12.24 -6.86
N ASP A 81 16.49 13.51 -6.58
CA ASP A 81 17.84 13.99 -6.27
C ASP A 81 18.38 13.37 -4.98
N ALA A 82 17.53 13.19 -3.96
CA ALA A 82 17.90 12.51 -2.73
C ALA A 82 18.27 11.04 -2.99
N ALA A 83 17.50 10.33 -3.82
CA ALA A 83 17.78 8.94 -4.17
C ALA A 83 19.06 8.80 -5.02
N LEU A 84 19.26 9.67 -6.01
CA LEU A 84 20.50 9.72 -6.80
C LEU A 84 21.72 9.98 -5.91
N ARG A 85 21.61 10.92 -4.96
CA ARG A 85 22.67 11.20 -3.98
C ARG A 85 22.92 10.00 -3.06
N ALA A 86 21.87 9.29 -2.64
CA ALA A 86 21.95 8.13 -1.76
C ALA A 86 22.65 6.91 -2.39
N ILE A 87 22.85 6.92 -3.72
CA ILE A 87 23.61 5.90 -4.46
C ILE A 87 24.92 6.44 -5.04
N ASP A 88 25.23 7.72 -4.89
CA ASP A 88 26.47 8.33 -5.36
C ASP A 88 27.59 8.21 -4.29
N PRO A 89 28.67 7.45 -4.54
CA PRO A 89 29.79 7.34 -3.62
C PRO A 89 30.50 8.68 -3.37
N ASN A 90 30.50 9.60 -4.34
CA ASN A 90 31.18 10.89 -4.23
C ASN A 90 30.44 11.85 -3.28
N ALA A 91 29.17 11.59 -3.02
CA ALA A 91 28.38 12.31 -2.02
C ALA A 91 28.53 11.72 -0.60
N GLY A 92 29.43 10.74 -0.41
CA GLY A 92 29.74 10.14 0.87
C GLY A 92 30.48 11.09 1.81
N ARG A 93 30.15 11.06 3.10
CA ARG A 93 30.84 11.88 4.12
C ARG A 93 32.21 11.33 4.51
N ASP A 94 32.38 10.02 4.37
CA ASP A 94 33.58 9.27 4.70
C ASP A 94 33.66 8.01 3.81
N GLU A 95 34.76 7.28 3.89
CA GLU A 95 34.98 6.06 3.07
C GLU A 95 33.92 4.98 3.31
N LYS A 96 33.41 4.87 4.55
CA LYS A 96 32.39 3.89 4.90
C LYS A 96 31.03 4.24 4.28
N ASP A 97 30.64 5.50 4.33
CA ASP A 97 29.43 6.02 3.66
C ASP A 97 29.56 5.87 2.14
N ALA A 98 30.70 6.26 1.56
CA ALA A 98 30.97 6.09 0.13
C ALA A 98 30.86 4.62 -0.31
N ALA A 99 31.44 3.68 0.46
CA ALA A 99 31.34 2.25 0.21
C ALA A 99 29.90 1.73 0.33
N ALA A 100 29.13 2.20 1.32
CA ALA A 100 27.72 1.86 1.49
C ALA A 100 26.86 2.34 0.30
N ARG A 101 27.08 3.56 -0.18
CA ARG A 101 26.40 4.10 -1.37
C ARG A 101 26.78 3.36 -2.64
N ALA A 102 28.06 3.03 -2.81
CA ALA A 102 28.52 2.19 -3.92
C ALA A 102 27.86 0.80 -3.92
N ALA A 103 27.74 0.18 -2.74
CA ALA A 103 27.05 -1.10 -2.59
C ALA A 103 25.56 -0.99 -2.93
N ARG A 104 24.88 0.07 -2.46
CA ARG A 104 23.48 0.34 -2.79
C ARG A 104 23.28 0.55 -4.29
N ARG A 105 24.15 1.33 -4.94
CA ARG A 105 24.16 1.52 -6.41
C ARG A 105 24.28 0.20 -7.15
N ARG A 106 25.24 -0.66 -6.76
CA ARG A 106 25.42 -1.99 -7.36
C ARG A 106 24.15 -2.84 -7.22
N LYS A 107 23.53 -2.83 -6.04
CA LYS A 107 22.28 -3.58 -5.79
C LYS A 107 21.15 -3.12 -6.71
N ILE A 108 20.92 -1.80 -6.82
CA ILE A 108 19.84 -1.26 -7.66
C ILE A 108 20.09 -1.54 -9.15
N LEU A 109 21.33 -1.35 -9.62
CA LEU A 109 21.69 -1.64 -11.02
C LEU A 109 21.55 -3.13 -11.37
N ALA A 110 21.81 -4.03 -10.43
CA ALA A 110 21.61 -5.47 -10.63
C ALA A 110 20.13 -5.83 -10.84
N ASP A 111 19.22 -5.02 -10.31
CA ASP A 111 17.76 -5.21 -10.41
C ASP A 111 17.13 -4.32 -11.51
N THR A 112 17.93 -3.88 -12.49
CA THR A 112 17.48 -3.02 -13.59
C THR A 112 17.30 -3.81 -14.89
N PHE A 113 16.20 -3.59 -15.59
CA PHE A 113 15.89 -4.12 -16.91
C PHE A 113 16.05 -3.04 -17.98
N LYS A 114 16.34 -3.44 -19.22
CA LYS A 114 16.45 -2.53 -20.36
C LYS A 114 15.73 -3.11 -21.58
N GLY A 115 14.97 -2.28 -22.27
CA GLY A 115 14.28 -2.61 -23.51
C GLY A 115 13.46 -3.88 -23.44
N GLU A 116 13.63 -4.77 -24.41
CA GLU A 116 12.86 -6.02 -24.56
C GLU A 116 12.95 -6.97 -23.35
N LYS A 117 13.89 -6.76 -22.42
CA LYS A 117 13.98 -7.54 -21.18
C LYS A 117 13.00 -7.06 -20.10
N MET A 118 12.27 -5.97 -20.34
CA MET A 118 11.29 -5.43 -19.40
C MET A 118 9.97 -6.20 -19.49
N PRO A 119 9.43 -6.73 -18.38
CA PRO A 119 8.15 -7.42 -18.37
C PRO A 119 6.99 -6.43 -18.49
N ASP A 120 6.30 -6.42 -19.63
CA ASP A 120 5.20 -5.49 -19.92
C ASP A 120 3.99 -5.66 -18.99
N ASP A 121 3.73 -6.89 -18.54
CA ASP A 121 2.61 -7.25 -17.66
C ASP A 121 2.84 -6.91 -16.18
N GLN A 122 4.04 -6.43 -15.83
CA GLN A 122 4.46 -6.15 -14.45
C GLN A 122 4.80 -4.68 -14.22
N VAL A 123 4.47 -3.80 -15.18
CA VAL A 123 4.61 -2.35 -15.00
C VAL A 123 3.53 -1.84 -14.06
N MET A 124 3.95 -1.21 -12.96
CA MET A 124 3.01 -0.60 -12.02
C MET A 124 2.26 0.57 -12.68
N HIS A 125 0.94 0.57 -12.56
CA HIS A 125 0.11 1.66 -13.07
C HIS A 125 0.54 3.01 -12.47
N GLY A 126 0.74 4.01 -13.32
CA GLY A 126 1.24 5.33 -12.96
C GLY A 126 2.78 5.49 -12.96
N LEU A 127 3.55 4.39 -12.98
CA LEU A 127 5.02 4.40 -12.98
C LEU A 127 5.65 3.91 -14.30
N GLY A 128 4.84 3.75 -15.35
CA GLY A 128 5.31 3.34 -16.67
C GLY A 128 6.04 4.45 -17.45
N GLU A 129 6.43 4.11 -18.68
CA GLU A 129 7.00 5.08 -19.61
C GLU A 129 6.01 6.21 -19.91
N ARG A 130 6.48 7.46 -19.81
CA ARG A 130 5.65 8.67 -19.97
C ARG A 130 6.27 9.75 -20.84
N TRP A 131 7.45 9.48 -21.42
CA TRP A 131 8.19 10.46 -22.22
C TRP A 131 8.27 10.08 -23.70
N GLY A 132 7.53 9.03 -24.12
CA GLY A 132 7.52 8.58 -25.51
C GLY A 132 8.85 8.00 -25.98
N ARG A 133 9.69 7.51 -25.06
CA ARG A 133 10.97 6.87 -25.41
C ARG A 133 10.73 5.53 -26.06
N ASP A 134 11.55 5.23 -27.07
CA ASP A 134 11.56 3.92 -27.70
C ASP A 134 11.88 2.84 -26.68
N LYS A 135 11.26 1.66 -26.83
CA LYS A 135 11.44 0.53 -25.91
C LYS A 135 12.92 0.27 -25.64
N ALA A 136 13.76 0.27 -26.67
CA ALA A 136 15.21 0.04 -26.58
C ALA A 136 15.96 1.03 -25.64
N GLU A 137 15.41 2.22 -25.42
CA GLU A 137 15.97 3.27 -24.55
C GLU A 137 15.40 3.23 -23.13
N GLN A 138 14.30 2.52 -22.92
CA GLN A 138 13.65 2.41 -21.63
C GLN A 138 14.47 1.56 -20.66
N MET A 139 14.41 1.96 -19.39
CA MET A 139 14.94 1.22 -18.27
C MET A 139 13.85 1.07 -17.21
N ALA A 140 13.80 -0.08 -16.56
CA ALA A 140 12.93 -0.33 -15.42
C ALA A 140 13.73 -0.86 -14.24
N ILE A 141 13.29 -0.54 -13.03
CA ILE A 141 13.89 -1.02 -11.78
C ILE A 141 12.89 -1.94 -11.10
N GLN A 142 13.34 -3.10 -10.64
CA GLN A 142 12.48 -3.99 -9.86
C GLN A 142 12.15 -3.35 -8.50
N ILE A 143 10.85 -3.24 -8.21
CA ILE A 143 10.34 -2.87 -6.88
C ILE A 143 9.94 -4.16 -6.14
N PRO A 144 10.58 -4.49 -4.99
CA PRO A 144 10.23 -5.69 -4.25
C PRO A 144 8.80 -5.66 -3.71
N ARG A 145 7.95 -6.56 -4.21
CA ARG A 145 6.53 -6.66 -3.83
C ARG A 145 6.34 -6.77 -2.31
N ALA A 146 7.14 -7.61 -1.65
CA ALA A 146 7.08 -7.80 -0.20
C ALA A 146 7.37 -6.52 0.60
N GLY A 147 8.23 -5.64 0.08
CA GLY A 147 8.49 -4.33 0.69
C GLY A 147 7.26 -3.45 0.61
N LEU A 148 6.67 -3.34 -0.60
CA LEU A 148 5.50 -2.50 -0.85
C LEU A 148 4.25 -2.99 -0.08
N ASP A 149 4.08 -4.32 0.02
CA ASP A 149 3.04 -4.92 0.86
C ASP A 149 3.24 -4.56 2.33
N ALA A 150 4.45 -4.70 2.85
CA ALA A 150 4.76 -4.33 4.23
C ALA A 150 4.53 -2.84 4.49
N MET A 151 4.89 -1.96 3.54
CA MET A 151 4.66 -0.51 3.65
C MET A 151 3.16 -0.18 3.62
N THR A 152 2.40 -0.82 2.74
CA THR A 152 0.94 -0.69 2.68
C THR A 152 0.31 -1.15 3.99
N GLU A 153 0.73 -2.30 4.53
CA GLU A 153 0.29 -2.81 5.82
C GLU A 153 0.64 -1.84 6.98
N LYS A 154 1.84 -1.27 6.98
CA LYS A 154 2.29 -0.27 7.95
C LYS A 154 1.33 0.91 7.99
N ILE A 155 1.00 1.46 6.82
CA ILE A 155 0.09 2.61 6.71
C ILE A 155 -1.31 2.24 7.19
N VAL A 156 -1.84 1.09 6.79
CA VAL A 156 -3.18 0.62 7.21
C VAL A 156 -3.26 0.48 8.73
N ARG A 157 -2.30 -0.22 9.35
CA ARG A 157 -2.25 -0.39 10.82
C ARG A 157 -2.11 0.95 11.54
N GLY A 158 -1.25 1.83 11.03
CA GLY A 158 -1.04 3.16 11.57
C GLY A 158 -2.30 4.02 11.53
N LEU A 159 -3.04 3.99 10.42
CA LEU A 159 -4.25 4.78 10.25
C LEU A 159 -5.35 4.29 11.20
N VAL A 160 -5.56 2.97 11.32
CA VAL A 160 -6.55 2.41 12.26
C VAL A 160 -6.22 2.79 13.70
N TYR A 161 -4.95 2.70 14.10
CA TYR A 161 -4.55 3.11 15.45
C TYR A 161 -4.77 4.60 15.68
N ARG A 162 -4.36 5.44 14.73
CA ARG A 162 -4.44 6.89 14.87
C ARG A 162 -5.88 7.39 14.91
N GLU A 163 -6.73 6.92 14.00
CA GLU A 163 -8.08 7.45 13.82
C GLU A 163 -9.09 6.80 14.77
N ASP A 164 -8.91 5.52 15.10
CA ASP A 164 -9.89 4.77 15.89
C ASP A 164 -9.39 4.44 17.29
N GLY A 165 -8.10 4.64 17.59
CA GLY A 165 -7.48 4.22 18.85
C GLY A 165 -7.37 2.70 18.99
N ARG A 166 -7.36 1.95 17.87
CA ARG A 166 -7.49 0.49 17.85
C ARG A 166 -6.32 -0.23 17.20
N PHE A 167 -6.16 -1.49 17.56
CA PHE A 167 -5.23 -2.40 16.93
C PHE A 167 -5.95 -3.27 15.89
N ILE A 168 -5.28 -3.58 14.78
CA ILE A 168 -5.72 -4.67 13.90
C ILE A 168 -5.20 -5.97 14.51
N GLU A 169 -6.06 -6.58 15.33
CA GLU A 169 -5.75 -7.80 16.09
C GLU A 169 -5.51 -9.01 15.17
N GLY A 170 -4.88 -10.07 15.69
CA GLY A 170 -4.51 -11.25 14.92
C GLY A 170 -5.68 -12.01 14.30
N SER A 171 -6.91 -11.76 14.76
CA SER A 171 -8.13 -12.28 14.14
C SER A 171 -8.49 -11.60 12.81
N TYR A 172 -7.78 -10.56 12.40
CA TYR A 172 -7.99 -9.85 11.14
C TYR A 172 -6.78 -10.02 10.22
N LYS A 173 -7.06 -10.18 8.93
CA LYS A 173 -6.03 -10.26 7.88
C LYS A 173 -6.03 -8.99 7.06
N ILE A 174 -4.82 -8.54 6.73
CA ILE A 174 -4.58 -7.42 5.81
C ILE A 174 -4.12 -8.04 4.50
N ALA A 175 -4.85 -7.78 3.43
CA ALA A 175 -4.46 -8.17 2.07
C ALA A 175 -4.19 -6.93 1.25
N THR A 176 -3.10 -6.92 0.50
CA THR A 176 -2.62 -5.77 -0.27
C THR A 176 -2.67 -6.05 -1.77
N TYR A 177 -2.94 -5.01 -2.55
CA TYR A 177 -3.10 -5.09 -3.99
C TYR A 177 -2.43 -3.89 -4.65
N LEU A 178 -1.94 -4.10 -5.88
CA LEU A 178 -1.47 -3.01 -6.73
C LEU A 178 -2.63 -2.52 -7.59
N ASP A 179 -2.56 -1.27 -8.03
CA ASP A 179 -3.53 -0.73 -8.98
C ASP A 179 -3.50 -1.50 -10.30
N GLY A 180 -4.69 -1.77 -10.85
CA GLY A 180 -4.88 -2.62 -12.01
C GLY A 180 -6.35 -3.07 -12.14
N PRO A 181 -6.68 -3.90 -13.13
CA PRO A 181 -8.07 -4.33 -13.39
C PRO A 181 -8.77 -4.95 -12.17
N GLY A 182 -8.03 -5.67 -11.32
CA GLY A 182 -8.55 -6.27 -10.09
C GLY A 182 -8.91 -5.27 -8.98
N ALA A 183 -8.51 -4.00 -9.09
CA ALA A 183 -8.81 -2.96 -8.09
C ALA A 183 -10.15 -2.23 -8.36
N GLU A 184 -10.84 -2.52 -9.47
CA GLU A 184 -12.03 -1.77 -9.90
C GLU A 184 -13.16 -1.80 -8.86
N ILE A 185 -13.42 -2.96 -8.28
CA ILE A 185 -14.44 -3.11 -7.22
C ILE A 185 -14.07 -2.30 -5.98
N ALA A 186 -12.79 -2.33 -5.58
CA ALA A 186 -12.31 -1.54 -4.45
C ALA A 186 -12.50 -0.04 -4.72
N ARG A 187 -12.15 0.44 -5.93
CA ARG A 187 -12.36 1.83 -6.35
C ARG A 187 -13.82 2.25 -6.24
N GLN A 188 -14.74 1.44 -6.74
CA GLN A 188 -16.17 1.77 -6.71
C GLN A 188 -16.73 1.87 -5.29
N ILE A 189 -16.31 0.99 -4.38
CA ILE A 189 -16.71 1.04 -2.97
C ILE A 189 -16.13 2.28 -2.30
N ILE A 190 -14.84 2.55 -2.52
CA ILE A 190 -14.14 3.70 -1.95
C ILE A 190 -14.75 5.02 -2.44
N GLN A 191 -15.09 5.14 -3.72
CA GLN A 191 -15.73 6.35 -4.26
C GLN A 191 -17.10 6.62 -3.63
N LYS A 192 -17.84 5.57 -3.25
CA LYS A 192 -19.18 5.71 -2.66
C LYS A 192 -19.17 6.01 -1.17
N ALA A 193 -18.23 5.43 -0.42
CA ALA A 193 -18.26 5.41 1.05
C ALA A 193 -16.94 5.83 1.72
N GLY A 194 -15.95 6.25 0.94
CA GLY A 194 -14.61 6.54 1.42
C GLY A 194 -14.48 7.88 2.13
N LYS A 195 -13.75 7.89 3.25
CA LYS A 195 -13.26 9.10 3.93
C LYS A 195 -11.79 9.32 3.58
N ALA A 196 -11.43 10.54 3.19
CA ALA A 196 -10.08 10.92 2.83
C ALA A 196 -9.24 11.36 4.05
N TYR A 197 -7.98 10.97 4.04
CA TYR A 197 -6.96 11.28 5.03
C TYR A 197 -5.70 11.70 4.27
N LYS A 198 -5.32 12.98 4.39
CA LYS A 198 -4.29 13.59 3.53
C LYS A 198 -3.09 14.10 4.33
N ARG A 199 -1.90 13.80 3.83
CA ARG A 199 -0.61 14.42 4.18
C ARG A 199 0.11 14.74 2.88
N GLU A 200 -0.49 15.68 2.16
CA GLU A 200 -0.08 16.08 0.82
C GLU A 200 1.25 16.84 0.81
N PRO A 201 1.99 16.77 -0.31
CA PRO A 201 1.65 16.00 -1.51
C PRO A 201 2.14 14.53 -1.47
N GLY A 202 2.75 14.09 -0.36
CA GLY A 202 3.39 12.78 -0.26
C GLY A 202 2.42 11.60 -0.10
N LEU A 203 1.36 11.76 0.69
CA LEU A 203 0.46 10.65 1.05
C LEU A 203 -1.00 11.09 1.07
N GLU A 204 -1.84 10.31 0.41
CA GLU A 204 -3.30 10.37 0.56
C GLU A 204 -3.85 8.96 0.76
N ILE A 205 -4.76 8.81 1.71
CA ILE A 205 -5.44 7.55 1.99
C ILE A 205 -6.95 7.79 1.94
N ILE A 206 -7.67 6.98 1.18
CA ILE A 206 -9.13 6.92 1.25
C ILE A 206 -9.52 5.59 1.88
N ARG A 207 -10.27 5.65 2.98
CA ARG A 207 -10.72 4.47 3.74
C ARG A 207 -12.24 4.39 3.73
N ALA A 208 -12.78 3.26 3.30
CA ALA A 208 -14.20 2.92 3.40
C ALA A 208 -14.36 1.78 4.42
N VAL A 209 -15.15 2.01 5.47
CA VAL A 209 -15.38 1.04 6.56
C VAL A 209 -16.72 0.33 6.34
N VAL A 210 -16.82 -0.95 6.71
CA VAL A 210 -18.08 -1.71 6.62
C VAL A 210 -19.01 -1.36 7.76
N ASP A 211 -20.28 -1.08 7.45
CA ASP A 211 -21.30 -0.83 8.45
C ASP A 211 -21.48 -2.02 9.41
N GLY A 212 -21.32 -1.75 10.70
CA GLY A 212 -21.42 -2.75 11.76
C GLY A 212 -20.14 -3.55 12.04
N ASP A 213 -19.06 -3.36 11.26
CA ASP A 213 -17.73 -3.87 11.57
C ASP A 213 -16.66 -2.81 11.27
N GLN A 214 -16.28 -2.09 12.32
CA GLN A 214 -15.32 -0.99 12.22
C GLN A 214 -13.87 -1.45 11.92
N HIS A 215 -13.58 -2.74 12.03
CA HIS A 215 -12.28 -3.30 11.69
C HIS A 215 -12.19 -3.72 10.23
N THR A 216 -13.31 -4.08 9.61
CA THR A 216 -13.35 -4.43 8.19
C THR A 216 -13.44 -3.17 7.34
N ALA A 217 -12.46 -2.97 6.47
CA ALA A 217 -12.36 -1.77 5.65
C ALA A 217 -11.56 -2.01 4.37
N ILE A 218 -11.78 -1.15 3.38
CA ILE A 218 -11.02 -1.08 2.13
C ILE A 218 -10.28 0.26 2.09
N TYR A 219 -9.05 0.23 1.59
CA TYR A 219 -8.13 1.36 1.54
C TYR A 219 -7.63 1.56 0.12
N GLU A 220 -7.58 2.80 -0.33
CA GLU A 220 -6.79 3.27 -1.46
C GLU A 220 -5.71 4.18 -0.90
N ILE A 221 -4.46 3.93 -1.24
CA ILE A 221 -3.30 4.69 -0.75
C ILE A 221 -2.57 5.25 -1.96
N THR A 222 -2.59 6.56 -2.11
CA THR A 222 -1.89 7.28 -3.17
C THR A 222 -0.57 7.82 -2.65
N PHE A 223 0.51 7.46 -3.34
CA PHE A 223 1.88 7.90 -3.05
C PHE A 223 2.30 8.97 -4.05
N TRP A 224 2.71 10.14 -3.55
CA TRP A 224 3.24 11.24 -4.35
C TRP A 224 2.38 11.62 -5.56
N GLN A 225 1.06 11.43 -5.45
CA GLN A 225 0.07 11.61 -6.53
C GLN A 225 0.37 10.85 -7.84
N GLN A 226 1.24 9.84 -7.80
CA GLN A 226 1.76 9.19 -9.01
C GLN A 226 1.42 7.72 -9.12
N PHE A 227 1.25 7.01 -8.01
CA PHE A 227 0.78 5.63 -8.05
C PHE A 227 -0.01 5.27 -6.80
N LYS A 228 -0.72 4.14 -6.89
CA LYS A 228 -1.62 3.69 -5.84
C LYS A 228 -1.32 2.26 -5.40
N THR A 229 -1.54 1.99 -4.12
CA THR A 229 -1.77 0.65 -3.60
C THR A 229 -3.16 0.58 -2.97
N TYR A 230 -3.68 -0.63 -2.83
CA TYR A 230 -4.93 -0.87 -2.14
C TYR A 230 -4.72 -1.90 -1.04
N ALA A 231 -5.59 -1.86 -0.04
CA ALA A 231 -5.64 -2.89 0.97
C ALA A 231 -7.06 -3.20 1.40
N THR A 232 -7.27 -4.41 1.88
CA THR A 232 -8.46 -4.80 2.63
C THR A 232 -8.05 -5.29 4.01
N VAL A 233 -8.86 -4.95 5.00
CA VAL A 233 -8.82 -5.56 6.33
C VAL A 233 -10.10 -6.36 6.47
N ARG A 234 -10.00 -7.63 6.83
CA ARG A 234 -11.17 -8.52 6.99
C ARG A 234 -10.98 -9.46 8.18
N SER A 235 -12.09 -9.83 8.82
CA SER A 235 -12.08 -10.84 9.87
C SER A 235 -11.69 -12.21 9.30
N GLY A 236 -10.72 -12.87 9.94
CA GLY A 236 -10.31 -14.24 9.64
C GLY A 236 -11.37 -15.28 10.01
N ARG A 237 -12.41 -14.92 10.77
CA ARG A 237 -13.60 -15.78 10.97
C ARG A 237 -14.43 -15.95 9.69
N HIS A 238 -14.17 -15.11 8.67
CA HIS A 238 -14.77 -15.21 7.35
C HIS A 238 -13.74 -15.64 6.27
N ASP A 239 -12.57 -16.14 6.68
CA ASP A 239 -11.75 -16.88 5.74
C ASP A 239 -12.50 -18.16 5.39
N TYR A 240 -12.81 -18.32 4.10
CA TYR A 240 -13.33 -19.57 3.56
C TYR A 240 -12.48 -20.73 4.08
N PRO A 241 -13.09 -21.85 4.51
CA PRO A 241 -12.32 -23.00 4.96
C PRO A 241 -11.36 -23.42 3.84
N GLU A 242 -10.09 -23.65 4.20
CA GLU A 242 -9.10 -24.27 3.32
C GLU A 242 -9.70 -25.57 2.77
N GLY A 243 -10.05 -25.57 1.48
CA GLY A 243 -10.77 -26.69 0.85
C GLY A 243 -11.89 -26.34 -0.14
N TYR A 244 -12.21 -25.06 -0.38
CA TYR A 244 -13.12 -24.70 -1.48
C TYR A 244 -12.46 -24.92 -2.86
N LEU A 245 -12.67 -26.12 -3.41
CA LEU A 245 -12.51 -26.43 -4.84
C LEU A 245 -13.44 -25.53 -5.69
N PRO A 246 -13.13 -25.32 -6.99
CA PRO A 246 -14.11 -24.78 -7.93
C PRO A 246 -15.40 -25.59 -7.82
N LEU A 247 -16.55 -24.92 -7.69
CA LEU A 247 -17.85 -25.59 -7.55
C LEU A 247 -18.07 -26.58 -8.72
N ASP A 248 -18.55 -27.77 -8.37
CA ASP A 248 -19.29 -28.61 -9.31
C ASP A 248 -20.47 -27.77 -9.84
N ARG A 249 -20.62 -27.71 -11.18
CA ARG A 249 -21.68 -26.93 -11.86
C ARG A 249 -23.09 -27.39 -11.50
N ASN A 250 -23.23 -28.49 -10.76
CA ASN A 250 -24.50 -29.11 -10.41
C ASN A 250 -25.00 -28.79 -8.99
N GLU A 251 -24.29 -28.02 -8.17
CA GLU A 251 -24.79 -27.65 -6.83
C GLU A 251 -25.71 -26.41 -6.84
N PRO A 252 -26.86 -26.45 -6.14
CA PRO A 252 -27.77 -25.32 -6.03
C PRO A 252 -27.19 -24.20 -5.14
N VAL A 253 -27.07 -22.99 -5.69
CA VAL A 253 -26.59 -21.80 -4.99
C VAL A 253 -27.72 -21.10 -4.22
N LYS A 254 -27.46 -20.61 -3.00
CA LYS A 254 -28.43 -19.86 -2.18
C LYS A 254 -28.34 -18.35 -2.42
N ALA A 255 -29.46 -17.65 -2.21
CA ALA A 255 -29.56 -16.20 -2.40
C ALA A 255 -28.58 -15.44 -1.48
N GLY A 256 -27.71 -14.62 -2.09
CA GLY A 256 -26.67 -13.84 -1.41
C GLY A 256 -25.24 -14.12 -1.90
N ASP A 257 -25.04 -15.20 -2.67
CA ASP A 257 -23.70 -15.69 -3.02
C ASP A 257 -23.18 -15.28 -4.42
N LEU A 258 -23.91 -14.47 -5.20
CA LEU A 258 -23.60 -14.29 -6.63
C LEU A 258 -23.47 -12.82 -7.04
N TRP A 259 -22.41 -12.53 -7.80
CA TRP A 259 -22.32 -11.37 -8.69
C TRP A 259 -22.06 -11.85 -10.13
N CYS A 260 -22.62 -11.17 -11.13
CA CYS A 260 -22.48 -11.53 -12.54
C CYS A 260 -21.72 -10.42 -13.28
N HIS A 261 -20.62 -10.77 -13.93
CA HIS A 261 -19.87 -9.87 -14.82
C HIS A 261 -19.77 -10.50 -16.20
N GLN A 262 -20.21 -9.78 -17.24
CA GLN A 262 -20.11 -10.23 -18.64
C GLN A 262 -20.71 -11.64 -18.91
N GLY A 263 -21.77 -12.02 -18.22
CA GLY A 263 -22.39 -13.34 -18.38
C GLY A 263 -21.68 -14.47 -17.62
N GLU A 264 -20.59 -14.18 -16.91
CA GLU A 264 -19.93 -15.11 -16.01
C GLU A 264 -20.32 -14.87 -14.55
N VAL A 265 -20.65 -15.96 -13.86
CA VAL A 265 -21.08 -15.96 -12.46
C VAL A 265 -19.84 -16.10 -11.57
N HIS A 266 -19.51 -15.06 -10.82
CA HIS A 266 -18.38 -15.07 -9.89
C HIS A 266 -18.88 -15.06 -8.44
N ARG A 267 -18.30 -15.93 -7.60
CA ARG A 267 -18.43 -15.86 -6.13
C ARG A 267 -17.39 -14.88 -5.61
N GLN A 268 -17.80 -13.65 -5.33
CA GLN A 268 -17.04 -12.74 -4.48
C GLN A 268 -17.98 -12.19 -3.41
N TRP A 269 -17.82 -12.65 -2.17
CA TRP A 269 -18.61 -12.12 -1.05
C TRP A 269 -18.11 -10.72 -0.71
N LEU A 270 -18.77 -9.72 -1.29
CA LEU A 270 -18.74 -8.36 -0.75
C LEU A 270 -19.90 -8.27 0.26
N PRO A 271 -19.68 -7.75 1.48
CA PRO A 271 -20.77 -7.56 2.42
C PRO A 271 -21.86 -6.71 1.76
N ALA A 272 -23.06 -7.28 1.58
CA ALA A 272 -24.22 -6.58 1.01
C ALA A 272 -24.53 -5.24 1.73
N LYS A 273 -24.06 -5.10 2.98
CA LYS A 273 -24.14 -3.88 3.79
C LYS A 273 -23.40 -2.68 3.20
N LEU A 274 -22.36 -2.88 2.38
CA LEU A 274 -21.64 -1.77 1.73
C LEU A 274 -22.48 -1.07 0.64
N PHE A 275 -23.56 -1.68 0.18
CA PHE A 275 -24.35 -1.16 -0.95
C PHE A 275 -25.68 -0.51 -0.55
N GLY A 276 -25.93 -0.30 0.75
CA GLY A 276 -26.99 0.60 1.26
C GLY A 276 -28.44 0.21 0.95
N LYS A 277 -28.72 -0.79 0.10
CA LYS A 277 -30.05 -1.37 -0.13
C LYS A 277 -29.95 -2.85 -0.50
N GLN A 278 -30.76 -3.66 0.16
CA GLN A 278 -31.06 -5.02 -0.26
C GLN A 278 -31.89 -4.94 -1.55
N LEU A 279 -31.25 -5.13 -2.71
CA LEU A 279 -31.98 -5.26 -3.97
C LEU A 279 -32.69 -6.61 -3.99
N SER A 280 -33.94 -6.65 -4.48
CA SER A 280 -34.69 -7.90 -4.59
C SER A 280 -34.07 -8.82 -5.66
N ASN A 281 -34.17 -10.13 -5.43
CA ASN A 281 -33.44 -11.19 -6.13
C ASN A 281 -33.58 -11.23 -7.67
N ASN A 282 -34.47 -10.44 -8.29
CA ASN A 282 -34.79 -10.54 -9.71
C ASN A 282 -34.22 -9.43 -10.60
N ASP A 283 -33.58 -8.40 -10.05
CA ASP A 283 -33.11 -7.26 -10.86
C ASP A 283 -31.69 -7.40 -11.42
N TYR A 284 -30.87 -8.35 -10.94
CA TYR A 284 -29.48 -8.48 -11.38
C TYR A 284 -29.30 -9.10 -12.77
N CYS A 285 -30.22 -9.96 -13.23
CA CYS A 285 -30.06 -10.67 -14.51
C CYS A 285 -30.88 -10.09 -15.68
N ARG A 286 -31.87 -9.21 -15.43
CA ARG A 286 -32.78 -8.74 -16.50
C ARG A 286 -32.38 -7.44 -17.19
N LYS A 287 -31.34 -6.74 -16.73
CA LYS A 287 -30.86 -5.49 -17.36
C LYS A 287 -29.57 -5.63 -18.17
N ALA A 288 -29.07 -6.85 -18.36
CA ALA A 288 -27.85 -7.14 -19.10
C ALA A 288 -28.08 -8.07 -20.31
N VAL A 289 -29.23 -7.93 -20.97
CA VAL A 289 -29.48 -8.44 -22.33
C VAL A 289 -29.86 -7.25 -23.20
#